data_AF-L8Y513-F1
#
_entry.id   AF-L8Y513-F1
#
_cell.length_a   1.000
_cell.length_b   1.000
_cell.length_c   1.000
_cell.angle_alpha   90.00
_cell.angle_beta   90.00
_cell.angle_gamma   90.00
#
_symmetry.space_group_name_H-M   'P 1'
#
loop_
_entity.id
_entity.type
_entity.pdbx_description
1 polymer ?
#
loop_
_entity_poly.entity_id
_entity_poly.type
_entity_poly.pdbx_seq_one_letter_code
_entity_poly.pdbx_strand_id
1 'polypeptide(L)'
;MRDSSDISRICYNGLPSNVHVCSGADCGLGNENAVKQAETLFQQICPNEDFCPPPPNPEDIVLDGDSLQPEASESSAIPEANSEAPKESTNLGSPEESSE
;
A
#
# COMPACT_ATOMS: atom_id res chain seq x y z
N MET A 1 20.53 -21.02 -1.17
CA MET A 1 20.80 -19.64 -0.70
C MET A 1 21.94 -19.70 0.30
N ARG A 2 22.82 -18.70 0.34
CA ARG A 2 23.96 -18.67 1.26
C ARG A 2 23.52 -18.03 2.57
N ASP A 3 23.81 -18.67 3.70
CA ASP A 3 23.61 -18.06 5.01
C ASP A 3 24.47 -16.80 5.11
N SER A 4 23.82 -15.67 5.36
CA SER A 4 24.45 -14.37 5.54
C SER A 4 24.25 -13.77 6.93
N SER A 5 23.67 -14.55 7.86
CA SER A 5 23.52 -14.15 9.26
C SER A 5 24.88 -13.86 9.92
N ASP A 6 25.92 -14.59 9.50
CA ASP A 6 27.29 -14.45 9.99
C ASP A 6 28.13 -13.37 9.28
N ILE A 7 27.56 -12.62 8.33
CA ILE A 7 28.32 -11.54 7.67
C ILE A 7 28.59 -10.42 8.67
N SER A 8 29.86 -10.10 8.86
CA SER A 8 30.29 -9.02 9.75
C SER A 8 29.64 -7.69 9.35
N ARG A 9 29.01 -7.01 10.34
CA ARG A 9 28.37 -5.70 10.12
C ARG A 9 29.35 -4.59 9.72
N ILE A 10 30.66 -4.81 9.90
CA ILE A 10 31.73 -3.90 9.46
C ILE A 10 31.67 -3.68 7.94
N CYS A 11 31.16 -4.66 7.18
CA CYS A 11 30.97 -4.54 5.73
C CYS A 11 29.94 -3.46 5.33
N TYR A 12 29.12 -2.98 6.28
CA TYR A 12 28.07 -1.99 6.08
C TYR A 12 28.40 -0.64 6.74
N ASN A 13 29.68 -0.36 7.00
CA ASN A 13 30.11 0.90 7.58
C ASN A 13 29.70 2.10 6.70
N GLY A 14 29.24 3.18 7.33
CA GLY A 14 28.86 4.42 6.65
C GLY A 14 27.42 4.46 6.12
N LEU A 15 26.60 3.43 6.40
CA LEU A 15 25.17 3.51 6.11
C LEU A 15 24.50 4.58 6.99
N PRO A 16 23.57 5.37 6.41
CA PRO A 16 22.71 6.26 7.18
C PRO A 16 21.88 5.49 8.22
N SER A 17 21.52 6.15 9.32
CA SER A 17 20.82 5.51 10.46
C SER A 17 19.40 5.03 10.13
N ASN A 18 18.79 5.50 9.05
CA ASN A 18 17.48 5.10 8.56
C ASN A 18 17.54 4.02 7.46
N VAL A 19 18.71 3.43 7.23
CA VAL A 19 18.89 2.27 6.35
C VAL A 19 19.06 1.03 7.22
N HIS A 20 18.15 0.08 7.04
CA HIS A 20 18.14 -1.17 7.81
C HIS A 20 18.59 -2.33 6.92
N VAL A 21 19.43 -3.22 7.46
CA VAL A 21 19.99 -4.38 6.74
C VAL A 21 19.38 -5.66 7.29
N CYS A 22 18.80 -6.47 6.40
CA CYS A 22 18.30 -7.81 6.73
C CYS A 22 19.30 -8.89 6.31
N SER A 23 19.32 -10.01 7.04
CA SER A 23 20.06 -11.20 6.64
C SER A 23 19.23 -12.03 5.66
N GLY A 24 19.89 -12.94 4.94
CA GLY A 24 19.21 -13.98 4.17
C GLY A 24 18.70 -15.10 5.07
N ALA A 25 18.27 -16.19 4.45
CA ALA A 25 17.91 -17.42 5.15
C ALA A 25 19.13 -17.98 5.90
N ASP A 26 18.93 -18.31 7.17
CA ASP A 26 19.92 -18.94 8.05
C ASP A 26 19.93 -20.46 7.88
N CYS A 27 20.91 -21.13 8.50
CA CYS A 27 20.99 -22.60 8.50
C CYS A 27 19.99 -23.29 9.45
N GLY A 28 19.11 -22.53 10.12
CA GLY A 28 18.04 -23.05 10.96
C GLY A 28 16.99 -23.83 10.19
N LEU A 29 16.32 -24.78 10.86
CA LEU A 29 15.17 -25.48 10.28
C LEU A 29 13.92 -24.60 10.23
N GLY A 30 13.77 -23.71 11.22
CA GLY A 30 12.65 -22.80 11.35
C GLY A 30 12.97 -21.40 10.82
N ASN A 31 12.08 -20.45 11.13
CA ASN A 31 12.18 -19.05 10.70
C ASN A 31 12.40 -18.10 11.87
N GLU A 32 12.89 -18.60 13.00
CA GLU A 32 13.01 -17.84 14.25
C GLU A 32 13.91 -16.61 14.06
N ASN A 33 15.00 -16.75 13.29
CA ASN A 33 15.90 -15.64 12.99
C ASN A 33 15.20 -14.54 12.17
N ALA A 34 14.46 -14.93 11.12
CA ALA A 34 13.73 -14.00 10.28
C ALA A 34 12.64 -13.24 11.06
N VAL A 35 11.87 -13.93 11.90
CA VAL A 35 10.81 -13.33 12.73
C VAL A 35 11.42 -12.35 13.73
N LYS A 36 12.47 -12.75 14.45
CA LYS A 36 13.14 -11.88 15.44
C LYS A 36 13.75 -10.63 14.79
N GLN A 37 14.36 -10.78 13.61
CA GLN A 37 14.91 -9.65 12.86
C GLN A 37 13.81 -8.67 12.45
N ALA A 38 12.70 -9.19 11.90
CA ALA A 38 11.57 -8.36 11.50
C ALA A 38 10.96 -7.59 12.68
N GLU A 39 10.74 -8.26 13.82
CA GLU A 39 10.22 -7.64 15.04
C GLU A 39 11.16 -6.54 15.58
N THR A 40 12.47 -6.82 15.61
CA THR A 40 13.47 -5.84 16.06
C THR A 40 13.48 -4.59 15.18
N LEU A 41 13.43 -4.77 13.85
CA LEU A 41 13.38 -3.65 12.92
C LEU A 41 12.06 -2.87 13.02
N PHE A 42 10.95 -3.58 13.17
CA PHE A 42 9.65 -2.94 13.36
C PHE A 42 9.64 -2.04 14.59
N GLN A 43 10.14 -2.51 15.74
CA GLN A 43 10.22 -1.69 16.96
C GLN A 43 11.14 -0.46 16.81
N GLN A 44 12.14 -0.53 15.93
CA GLN A 44 13.00 0.63 15.62
C GLN A 44 12.27 1.66 14.74
N ILE A 45 11.44 1.21 13.81
CA ILE A 45 10.75 2.07 12.83
C ILE A 45 9.44 2.63 13.41
N CYS A 46 8.66 1.78 14.08
CA CYS A 46 7.35 2.04 14.65
C CYS A 46 7.38 1.74 16.17
N PRO A 47 7.99 2.61 16.99
CA PRO A 47 8.10 2.36 18.42
C PRO A 47 6.71 2.40 19.08
N ASN A 48 6.50 1.50 20.05
CA ASN A 48 5.24 1.36 20.82
C ASN A 48 4.02 0.87 20.01
N GLU A 49 4.20 0.44 18.77
CA GLU A 49 3.16 -0.23 17.98
C GLU A 49 3.20 -1.75 18.22
N ASP A 50 2.07 -2.41 17.98
CA ASP A 50 1.97 -3.87 18.05
C ASP A 50 2.55 -4.53 16.78
N PHE A 51 3.25 -5.65 16.94
CA PHE A 51 3.91 -6.34 15.82
C PHE A 51 2.94 -7.28 15.11
N CYS A 52 2.50 -6.88 13.91
CA CYS A 52 1.57 -7.63 13.07
C CYS A 52 0.24 -7.98 13.76
N PRO A 53 -0.52 -6.98 14.27
CA PRO A 53 -1.84 -7.24 14.83
C PRO A 53 -2.77 -7.81 13.75
N PRO A 54 -3.73 -8.68 14.11
CA PRO A 54 -4.73 -9.15 13.17
C PRO A 54 -5.54 -7.95 12.65
N PRO A 55 -5.86 -7.91 11.34
CA PRO A 55 -6.71 -6.87 10.82
C PRO A 55 -8.08 -6.91 11.53
N PRO A 56 -8.70 -5.74 11.82
CA PRO A 56 -10.01 -5.71 12.44
C PRO A 56 -11.04 -6.40 11.53
N ASN A 57 -11.87 -7.27 12.12
CA ASN A 57 -12.92 -7.96 11.37
C ASN A 57 -14.06 -6.96 11.06
N PRO A 58 -14.44 -6.74 9.80
CA PRO A 58 -15.47 -5.76 9.44
C PRO A 58 -16.84 -6.11 10.03
N GLU A 59 -17.14 -7.40 10.18
CA GLU A 59 -18.42 -7.88 10.72
C GLU A 59 -18.58 -7.64 12.23
N ASP A 60 -17.50 -7.25 12.94
CA ASP A 60 -17.57 -6.91 14.36
C ASP A 60 -18.18 -5.52 14.60
N ILE A 61 -18.34 -4.70 13.55
CA ILE A 61 -18.93 -3.36 13.62
C ILE A 61 -20.45 -3.47 13.42
N VAL A 62 -21.22 -3.24 14.48
CA VAL A 62 -22.70 -3.17 14.39
C VAL A 62 -23.10 -1.79 13.86
N LEU A 63 -23.81 -1.77 12.73
CA LEU A 63 -24.42 -0.56 12.17
C LEU A 63 -25.84 -0.40 12.70
N ASP A 64 -26.17 0.74 13.31
CA ASP A 64 -27.55 1.08 13.70
C ASP A 64 -28.39 1.33 12.44
N GLY A 65 -29.07 0.28 11.96
CA GLY A 65 -29.87 0.27 10.73
C GLY A 65 -31.13 1.14 10.73
N ASP A 66 -31.28 2.10 11.66
CA ASP A 66 -32.46 2.96 11.79
C ASP A 66 -32.10 4.45 11.96
N SER A 67 -30.82 4.81 11.85
CA SER A 67 -30.46 6.20 11.60
C SER A 67 -30.75 6.48 10.13
N LEU A 68 -31.75 7.31 9.85
CA LEU A 68 -31.87 8.07 8.60
C LEU A 68 -30.64 8.99 8.46
N GLN A 69 -29.44 8.43 8.37
CA GLN A 69 -28.28 9.12 7.85
C GLN A 69 -28.63 9.40 6.38
N PRO A 70 -28.67 10.66 5.93
CA PRO A 70 -28.65 10.93 4.51
C PRO A 70 -27.40 10.21 4.00
N GLU A 71 -27.55 9.36 2.99
CA GLU A 71 -26.47 8.76 2.22
C GLU A 71 -25.42 9.85 1.94
N ALA A 72 -24.41 9.96 2.80
CA ALA A 72 -23.21 10.69 2.48
C ALA A 72 -22.56 9.82 1.42
N SER A 73 -22.94 10.10 0.19
CA SER A 73 -22.35 9.57 -1.01
C SER A 73 -20.87 9.90 -0.96
N GLU A 74 -20.07 9.03 -0.34
CA GLU A 74 -18.65 8.92 -0.61
C GLU A 74 -18.48 8.02 -1.86
N SER A 75 -19.28 8.35 -2.88
CA SER A 75 -18.94 8.10 -4.27
C SER A 75 -17.65 8.86 -4.54
N SER A 76 -16.64 8.13 -5.00
CA SER A 76 -15.37 8.67 -5.49
C SER A 76 -15.58 10.01 -6.20
N ALA A 77 -15.10 11.10 -5.60
CA ALA A 77 -15.04 12.40 -6.25
C ALA A 77 -13.96 12.35 -7.36
N ILE A 78 -14.34 11.82 -8.52
CA ILE A 78 -13.84 12.30 -9.80
C ILE A 78 -14.52 13.64 -10.05
N PRO A 79 -13.80 14.78 -10.08
CA PRO A 79 -14.41 16.03 -10.49
C PRO A 79 -14.60 15.99 -12.01
N GLU A 80 -15.82 15.71 -12.44
CA GLU A 80 -16.27 15.90 -13.81
C GLU A 80 -16.29 17.41 -14.10
N ALA A 81 -15.44 17.85 -15.03
CA ALA A 81 -15.36 19.24 -15.44
C ALA A 81 -16.60 19.61 -16.27
N ASN A 82 -17.41 20.49 -15.70
CA ASN A 82 -18.64 21.02 -16.29
C ASN A 82 -18.40 21.58 -17.69
N SER A 83 -19.15 21.05 -18.66
CA SER A 83 -19.32 21.58 -20.00
C SER A 83 -20.09 22.91 -19.96
N GLU A 84 -19.49 23.98 -20.46
CA GLU A 84 -20.19 25.16 -20.96
C GLU A 84 -19.74 25.40 -22.42
N ALA A 85 -20.65 25.24 -23.37
CA ALA A 85 -20.52 25.78 -24.72
C ALA A 85 -21.42 27.00 -24.82
N PRO A 86 -21.06 28.05 -25.60
CA PRO A 86 -21.67 28.09 -26.92
C PRO A 86 -20.89 28.81 -28.07
N LYS A 87 -21.09 28.24 -29.26
CA LYS A 87 -21.13 28.81 -30.64
C LYS A 87 -19.85 28.94 -31.50
N GLU A 88 -19.89 28.15 -32.57
CA GLU A 88 -19.75 28.54 -33.98
C GLU A 88 -18.34 28.74 -34.56
N SER A 89 -17.87 27.74 -35.33
CA SER A 89 -17.44 27.92 -36.73
C SER A 89 -17.31 26.58 -37.46
N THR A 90 -17.89 26.57 -38.66
CA THR A 90 -18.05 25.54 -39.69
C THR A 90 -16.78 24.86 -40.23
N ASN A 91 -16.81 23.54 -40.48
CA ASN A 91 -16.57 22.85 -41.78
C ASN A 91 -16.67 21.30 -41.59
N LEU A 92 -17.77 20.65 -41.99
CA LEU A 92 -17.93 19.83 -43.21
C LEU A 92 -16.98 18.61 -43.36
N GLY A 93 -17.56 17.40 -43.30
CA GLY A 93 -17.05 16.21 -44.00
C GLY A 93 -17.03 14.90 -43.22
N SER A 94 -18.09 14.10 -43.32
CA SER A 94 -18.04 12.61 -43.30
C SER A 94 -18.50 12.14 -44.70
N PRO A 95 -18.34 10.88 -45.16
CA PRO A 95 -18.31 9.58 -44.46
C PRO A 95 -17.03 8.77 -44.83
N GLU A 96 -16.74 7.53 -44.43
CA GLU A 96 -17.54 6.31 -44.56
C GLU A 96 -16.77 5.10 -43.96
N GLU A 97 -17.53 4.07 -43.59
CA GLU A 97 -17.11 2.70 -43.25
C GLU A 97 -16.06 2.09 -44.18
N SER A 98 -15.16 1.27 -43.63
CA SER A 98 -14.92 -0.05 -44.20
C SER A 98 -14.28 -1.00 -43.19
N SER A 99 -14.95 -2.14 -43.04
CA SER A 99 -14.40 -3.36 -42.43
C SER A 99 -13.35 -3.97 -43.36
N GLU A 100 -12.28 -4.52 -42.80
CA GLU A 100 -11.70 -5.79 -43.26
C GLU A 100 -10.96 -6.50 -42.12
#